data_AF-A0A7K6C065-F1
#
_entry.id   AF-A0A7K6C065-F1
#
_cell.length_a   1.000
_cell.length_b   1.000
_cell.length_c   1.000
_cell.angle_alpha   90.00
_cell.angle_beta   90.00
_cell.angle_gamma   90.00
#
_symmetry.space_group_name_H-M   'P 1'
#
loop_
_entity.id
_entity.type
_entity.pdbx_description
1 polymer ?
#
loop_
_entity_poly.entity_id
_entity_poly.type
_entity_poly.pdbx_seq_one_letter_code
_entity_poly.pdbx_strand_id
1 'polypeptide(L)'
;FNYRSTHHLASHGFYEFLNWFDERAWYPLGRIVGGTVYPGLMVTAGLIHWILNMLNVTVHIRDVCVFLAPVFSGLTAISTFLLTRELWNQGAGLLAACFIAIVPGYISRSVAGSFDNEGIAIFALQFTYYLWVKSVKTGSVFWTICCCLSYFYMV
;
A
#
# COMPACT_ATOMS: atom_id res chain seq x y z
N PHE A 1 -15.64 4.04 -3.08
CA PHE A 1 -15.75 3.51 -1.70
C PHE A 1 -14.49 3.84 -0.89
N ASN A 2 -13.31 3.40 -1.32
CA ASN A 2 -12.02 3.60 -0.63
C ASN A 2 -11.77 5.05 -0.16
N TYR A 3 -11.99 6.05 -1.01
CA TYR A 3 -11.87 7.46 -0.64
C TYR A 3 -12.80 7.87 0.52
N ARG A 4 -14.09 7.49 0.45
CA ARG A 4 -15.08 7.79 1.52
C ARG A 4 -14.68 7.15 2.84
N SER A 5 -14.25 5.89 2.79
CA SER A 5 -13.75 5.15 3.96
C SER A 5 -12.51 5.83 4.55
N THR A 6 -11.58 6.29 3.71
CA THR A 6 -10.37 7.02 4.13
C THR A 6 -10.71 8.37 4.73
N HIS A 7 -11.67 9.10 4.14
CA HIS A 7 -12.17 10.35 4.70
C HIS A 7 -12.80 10.12 6.08
N HIS A 8 -13.60 9.06 6.25
CA HIS A 8 -14.17 8.71 7.55
C HIS A 8 -13.09 8.43 8.59
N LEU A 9 -12.05 7.68 8.22
CA LEU A 9 -10.89 7.39 9.07
C LEU A 9 -10.16 8.68 9.47
N ALA A 10 -9.92 9.59 8.52
CA ALA A 10 -9.22 10.84 8.78
C ALA A 10 -10.01 11.79 9.71
N SER A 11 -11.34 11.80 9.63
CA SER A 11 -12.18 12.72 10.43
C SER A 11 -12.64 12.16 11.78
N HIS A 12 -12.82 10.84 11.92
CA HIS A 12 -13.35 10.21 13.15
C HIS A 12 -12.30 9.37 13.89
N GLY A 13 -11.14 9.10 13.28
CA GLY A 13 -10.08 8.30 13.88
C GLY A 13 -10.23 6.79 13.61
N PHE A 14 -9.24 6.03 14.09
CA PHE A 14 -9.09 4.62 13.76
C PHE A 14 -10.13 3.70 14.45
N TYR A 15 -10.41 3.92 15.74
CA TYR A 15 -11.36 3.07 16.47
C TYR A 15 -12.80 3.21 15.95
N GLU A 16 -13.22 4.43 15.61
CA GLU A 16 -14.51 4.69 14.97
C GLU A 16 -14.57 4.07 13.57
N PHE A 17 -13.47 4.13 12.80
CA PHE A 17 -13.40 3.47 11.51
C PHE A 17 -13.53 1.94 11.61
N LEU A 18 -12.87 1.32 12.59
CA LEU A 18 -12.91 -0.12 12.79
C LEU A 18 -14.31 -0.63 13.19
N ASN A 19 -15.05 0.17 13.94
CA ASN A 19 -16.42 -0.15 14.37
C ASN A 19 -17.50 0.49 13.47
N TRP A 20 -17.12 0.99 12.29
CA TRP A 20 -18.02 1.77 11.45
C TRP A 20 -19.13 0.92 10.82
N PHE A 21 -20.38 1.26 11.13
CA PHE A 21 -21.58 0.78 10.44
C PHE A 21 -22.10 1.84 9.46
N ASP A 22 -22.08 1.53 8.17
CA ASP A 22 -22.60 2.42 7.13
C ASP A 22 -24.07 2.12 6.83
N GLU A 23 -24.96 2.89 7.44
CA GLU A 23 -26.41 2.86 7.19
C GLU A 23 -26.79 3.43 5.81
N ARG A 24 -25.89 4.16 5.15
CA ARG A 24 -26.17 4.84 3.86
C ARG A 24 -25.99 3.93 2.64
N ALA A 25 -25.55 2.70 2.85
CA ALA A 25 -25.39 1.70 1.81
C ALA A 25 -26.30 0.50 2.11
N TRP A 26 -26.74 -0.21 1.06
CA TRP A 26 -27.52 -1.45 1.19
C TRP A 26 -28.82 -1.31 2.00
N TYR A 27 -29.64 -0.29 1.70
CA TYR A 27 -30.99 -0.21 2.27
C TYR A 27 -31.79 -1.48 1.93
N PRO A 28 -32.47 -2.13 2.90
CA PRO A 28 -32.73 -1.72 4.29
C PRO A 28 -31.76 -2.29 5.35
N LEU A 29 -30.70 -3.00 4.96
CA LEU A 29 -29.83 -3.75 5.87
C LEU A 29 -28.70 -2.90 6.48
N GLY A 30 -28.10 -2.01 5.71
CA GLY A 30 -26.82 -1.37 6.09
C GLY A 30 -25.60 -2.27 5.82
N ARG A 31 -24.39 -1.74 6.05
CA ARG A 31 -23.14 -2.50 5.92
C ARG A 31 -22.20 -2.24 7.10
N ILE A 32 -21.75 -3.29 7.77
CA ILE A 32 -20.63 -3.22 8.73
C ILE A 32 -19.33 -3.06 7.93
N VAL A 33 -18.78 -1.85 7.83
CA VAL A 33 -17.63 -1.57 6.96
C VAL A 33 -16.33 -2.11 7.55
N GLY A 34 -16.05 -1.82 8.81
CA GLY A 34 -14.75 -2.16 9.42
C GLY A 34 -14.44 -3.67 9.42
N GLY A 35 -15.46 -4.52 9.49
CA GLY A 35 -15.32 -5.99 9.41
C GLY A 35 -15.43 -6.59 8.00
N THR A 36 -15.77 -5.81 6.97
CA THR A 36 -15.98 -6.30 5.59
C THR A 36 -15.08 -5.64 4.57
N VAL A 37 -13.97 -5.05 5.01
CA VAL A 37 -13.00 -4.37 4.16
C VAL A 37 -11.57 -4.65 4.62
N TYR A 38 -10.63 -4.71 3.69
CA TYR A 38 -9.21 -4.67 3.99
C TYR A 38 -8.79 -3.24 4.31
N PRO A 39 -8.35 -2.93 5.55
CA PRO A 39 -8.12 -1.56 5.98
C PRO A 39 -6.77 -0.99 5.52
N GLY A 40 -5.90 -1.79 4.92
CA GLY A 40 -4.51 -1.43 4.59
C GLY A 40 -4.37 -0.13 3.77
N LEU A 41 -5.18 0.02 2.72
CA LEU A 41 -5.17 1.22 1.88
C LEU A 41 -5.57 2.49 2.65
N MET A 42 -6.67 2.41 3.42
CA MET A 42 -7.21 3.55 4.17
C MET A 42 -6.28 3.96 5.29
N VAL A 43 -5.73 2.99 6.03
CA VAL A 43 -4.78 3.23 7.12
C VAL A 43 -3.49 3.84 6.59
N THR A 44 -2.97 3.34 5.46
CA THR A 44 -1.76 3.89 4.83
C THR A 44 -1.97 5.35 4.42
N ALA A 45 -3.09 5.65 3.73
CA ALA A 45 -3.41 7.02 3.33
C ALA A 45 -3.63 7.95 4.54
N GLY A 46 -4.36 7.48 5.56
CA GLY A 46 -4.61 8.22 6.80
C GLY A 46 -3.34 8.52 7.57
N LEU A 47 -2.43 7.56 7.66
CA LEU A 47 -1.12 7.72 8.31
C LEU A 47 -0.26 8.77 7.58
N ILE A 48 -0.18 8.70 6.25
CA ILE A 48 0.55 9.69 5.44
C ILE A 48 -0.04 11.09 5.66
N HIS A 49 -1.36 11.22 5.64
CA HIS A 49 -2.03 12.49 5.88
C HIS A 49 -1.76 13.04 7.29
N TRP A 50 -1.81 12.19 8.32
CA TRP A 50 -1.51 12.57 9.69
C TRP A 50 -0.04 13.03 9.84
N ILE A 51 0.92 12.30 9.27
CA ILE A 51 2.34 12.69 9.30
C ILE A 51 2.56 14.04 8.60
N LEU A 52 1.95 14.26 7.43
CA LEU A 52 2.08 15.53 6.69
C LEU A 52 1.52 16.70 7.50
N ASN A 53 0.34 16.53 8.12
CA ASN A 53 -0.25 17.56 8.97
C ASN A 53 0.57 17.83 10.23
N MET A 54 1.16 16.79 10.84
CA MET A 54 2.09 16.93 11.98
C MET A 54 3.33 17.77 11.62
N LEU A 55 3.76 17.73 10.36
CA LEU A 55 4.86 18.55 9.83
C LEU A 55 4.41 19.94 9.34
N ASN A 56 3.16 20.36 9.64
CA ASN A 56 2.53 21.59 9.16
C ASN A 56 2.44 21.70 7.62
N VAL A 57 2.50 20.57 6.90
CA VAL A 57 2.22 20.52 5.47
C VAL A 57 0.74 20.22 5.29
N THR A 58 -0.08 21.26 5.22
CA THR A 58 -1.55 21.14 5.17
C THR A 58 -2.00 20.70 3.78
N VAL A 59 -2.17 19.39 3.60
CA VAL A 59 -2.65 18.78 2.34
C VAL A 59 -4.03 18.18 2.58
N HIS A 60 -4.98 18.41 1.66
CA HIS A 60 -6.31 17.80 1.79
C HIS A 60 -6.23 16.27 1.59
N ILE A 61 -7.02 15.49 2.33
CA ILE A 61 -6.98 14.01 2.27
C ILE A 61 -7.21 13.46 0.85
N ARG A 62 -8.02 14.16 0.06
CA ARG A 62 -8.25 13.86 -1.36
C ARG A 62 -6.95 13.84 -2.16
N ASP A 63 -6.07 14.81 -1.95
CA ASP A 63 -4.85 14.94 -2.74
C ASP A 63 -3.86 13.82 -2.36
N VAL A 64 -3.84 13.44 -1.07
CA VAL A 64 -3.12 12.23 -0.61
C VAL A 64 -3.66 10.98 -1.30
N CYS A 65 -4.98 10.76 -1.34
CA CYS A 65 -5.56 9.61 -2.04
C CYS A 65 -5.23 9.59 -3.55
N VAL A 66 -5.24 10.75 -4.21
CA VAL A 66 -4.98 10.86 -5.66
C VAL A 66 -3.52 10.52 -6.00
N PHE A 67 -2.57 11.02 -5.21
CA PHE A 67 -1.14 10.86 -5.48
C PHE A 67 -0.49 9.65 -4.79
N LEU A 68 -1.25 8.87 -4.02
CA LEU A 68 -0.72 7.70 -3.34
C LEU A 68 -0.19 6.63 -4.31
N ALA A 69 -0.94 6.31 -5.37
CA ALA A 69 -0.55 5.24 -6.30
C ALA A 69 0.79 5.53 -7.03
N PRO A 70 1.06 6.75 -7.56
CA PRO A 70 2.37 7.10 -8.11
C PRO A 70 3.54 6.96 -7.12
N VAL A 71 3.34 7.33 -5.85
CA VAL A 71 4.38 7.19 -4.82
C VAL A 71 4.72 5.72 -4.59
N PHE A 72 3.70 4.87 -4.44
CA PHE A 72 3.88 3.43 -4.29
C PHE A 72 4.45 2.76 -5.55
N SER A 73 4.16 3.29 -6.74
CA SER A 73 4.79 2.82 -7.99
C SER A 73 6.31 3.00 -7.97
N GLY A 74 6.80 4.15 -7.46
CA GLY A 74 8.23 4.36 -7.23
C GLY A 74 8.84 3.37 -6.23
N LEU A 75 8.13 3.10 -5.13
CA LEU A 75 8.55 2.09 -4.15
C LEU A 75 8.56 0.67 -4.74
N THR A 76 7.61 0.35 -5.61
CA THR A 76 7.57 -0.92 -6.35
C THR A 76 8.79 -1.09 -7.24
N ALA A 77 9.26 -0.03 -7.90
CA ALA A 77 10.48 -0.07 -8.70
C ALA A 77 11.72 -0.36 -7.84
N ILE A 78 11.83 0.28 -6.67
CA ILE A 78 12.90 0.01 -5.70
C ILE A 78 12.84 -1.43 -5.17
N SER A 79 11.64 -1.90 -4.82
CA SER A 79 11.42 -3.26 -4.35
C SER A 79 11.81 -4.31 -5.40
N THR A 80 11.46 -4.05 -6.66
CA THR A 80 11.83 -4.91 -7.81
C THR A 80 13.34 -4.91 -8.04
N PHE A 81 14.01 -3.76 -7.93
CA PHE A 81 15.48 -3.69 -7.95
C PHE A 81 16.09 -4.62 -6.90
N LEU A 82 15.62 -4.53 -5.65
CA LEU A 82 16.16 -5.33 -4.53
C LEU A 82 15.94 -6.82 -4.77
N LEU A 83 14.74 -7.22 -5.17
CA LEU A 83 14.40 -8.62 -5.48
C LEU A 83 15.31 -9.18 -6.59
N THR A 84 15.41 -8.49 -7.72
CA THR A 84 16.20 -8.96 -8.86
C THR A 84 17.70 -8.95 -8.55
N ARG A 85 18.18 -7.99 -7.74
CA ARG A 85 19.58 -7.97 -7.29
C ARG A 85 19.92 -9.19 -6.43
N GLU A 86 19.00 -9.65 -5.59
CA GLU A 86 19.21 -10.89 -4.83
C GLU A 86 19.30 -12.11 -5.76
N LEU A 87 18.62 -12.12 -6.91
CA LEU A 87 18.63 -13.27 -7.82
C LEU A 87 19.86 -13.32 -8.75
N TRP A 88 20.39 -12.17 -9.15
CA TRP A 88 21.45 -12.12 -10.16
C TRP A 88 22.55 -11.11 -9.81
N ASN A 89 22.65 -10.01 -10.56
CA ASN A 89 23.61 -8.93 -10.36
C ASN A 89 22.90 -7.57 -10.30
N GLN A 90 23.63 -6.53 -9.91
CA GLN A 90 23.09 -5.18 -9.78
C GLN A 90 22.59 -4.61 -11.11
N GLY A 91 23.25 -4.94 -12.23
CA GLY A 91 22.82 -4.50 -13.57
C GLY A 91 21.44 -5.02 -13.96
N ALA A 92 21.17 -6.31 -13.72
CA ALA A 92 19.85 -6.90 -13.92
C ALA A 92 18.79 -6.24 -13.04
N GLY A 93 19.14 -5.91 -11.78
CA GLY A 93 18.24 -5.19 -10.87
C GLY A 93 17.86 -3.80 -11.38
N LEU A 94 18.83 -3.02 -11.87
CA LEU A 94 18.56 -1.70 -12.42
C LEU A 94 17.67 -1.78 -13.67
N LEU A 95 17.93 -2.75 -14.55
CA LEU A 95 17.12 -2.97 -15.74
C LEU A 95 15.67 -3.34 -15.39
N ALA A 96 15.48 -4.24 -14.42
CA ALA A 96 14.14 -4.63 -13.95
C ALA A 96 13.36 -3.46 -13.35
N ALA A 97 14.03 -2.59 -12.57
CA ALA A 97 13.42 -1.39 -12.01
C ALA A 97 12.97 -0.40 -13.10
N CYS A 98 13.81 -0.18 -14.13
CA CYS A 98 13.43 0.65 -15.27
C CYS A 98 12.23 0.09 -16.03
N PHE A 99 12.14 -1.23 -16.21
CA PHE A 99 11.01 -1.85 -16.90
C PHE A 99 9.69 -1.71 -16.12
N ILE A 100 9.68 -2.02 -14.82
CA ILE A 100 8.44 -1.95 -14.05
C ILE A 100 7.96 -0.50 -13.84
N ALA A 101 8.87 0.48 -13.87
CA ALA A 101 8.51 1.89 -13.74
C ALA A 101 7.63 2.41 -14.88
N ILE A 102 7.77 1.85 -16.10
CA ILE A 102 7.06 2.33 -17.30
C ILE A 102 6.13 1.28 -17.93
N VAL A 103 6.01 0.08 -17.34
CA VAL A 103 5.23 -1.00 -17.93
C VAL A 103 3.75 -0.64 -17.98
N PRO A 104 3.10 -0.60 -19.18
CA PRO A 104 1.71 -0.16 -19.32
C PRO A 104 0.72 -0.99 -18.50
N GLY A 105 1.02 -2.29 -18.31
CA GLY A 105 0.21 -3.18 -17.51
C GLY A 105 0.07 -2.71 -16.06
N TYR A 106 1.17 -2.27 -15.42
CA TYR A 106 1.11 -1.76 -14.06
C TYR A 106 0.50 -0.36 -14.02
N ILE A 107 0.89 0.53 -14.93
CA ILE A 107 0.39 1.91 -15.02
C ILE A 107 -1.14 1.95 -15.12
N SER A 108 -1.76 1.01 -15.87
CA SER A 108 -3.22 0.94 -16.01
C SER A 108 -3.98 0.81 -14.68
N ARG A 109 -3.31 0.33 -13.62
CA ARG A 109 -3.86 0.15 -12.28
C ARG A 109 -3.25 1.09 -11.23
N SER A 110 -2.19 1.83 -11.57
CA SER A 110 -1.44 2.71 -10.65
C SER A 110 -1.36 4.17 -11.10
N VAL A 111 -2.21 4.58 -12.05
CA VAL A 111 -2.31 5.97 -12.51
C VAL A 111 -2.76 6.91 -11.38
N ALA A 112 -2.27 8.16 -11.39
CA ALA A 112 -2.72 9.19 -10.46
C ALA A 112 -4.24 9.36 -10.53
N GLY A 113 -4.89 9.36 -9.37
CA GLY A 113 -6.35 9.39 -9.24
C GLY A 113 -7.02 8.01 -9.15
N SER A 114 -6.34 6.93 -9.56
CA SER A 114 -6.79 5.56 -9.34
C SER A 114 -6.47 5.11 -7.91
N PHE A 115 -7.36 5.47 -6.96
CA PHE A 115 -7.22 5.10 -5.55
C PHE A 115 -7.85 3.72 -5.27
N ASP A 116 -7.18 2.69 -5.76
CA ASP A 116 -7.56 1.28 -5.56
C ASP A 116 -6.44 0.45 -4.90
N ASN A 117 -6.80 -0.74 -4.43
CA ASN A 117 -5.95 -1.57 -3.58
C ASN A 117 -4.69 -2.09 -4.32
N GLU A 118 -4.77 -2.27 -5.64
CA GLU A 118 -3.68 -2.82 -6.45
C GLU A 118 -2.41 -1.98 -6.42
N GLY A 119 -2.54 -0.65 -6.28
CA GLY A 119 -1.40 0.26 -6.24
C GLY A 119 -0.42 -0.07 -5.12
N ILE A 120 -0.94 -0.32 -3.91
CA ILE A 120 -0.17 -0.72 -2.73
C ILE A 120 0.14 -2.22 -2.74
N ALA A 121 -0.81 -3.05 -3.18
CA ALA A 121 -0.68 -4.50 -3.12
C ALA A 121 0.54 -5.01 -3.92
N ILE A 122 0.82 -4.41 -5.09
CA ILE A 122 1.96 -4.81 -5.92
C ILE A 122 3.29 -4.47 -5.22
N PHE A 123 3.37 -3.33 -4.54
CA PHE A 123 4.54 -2.98 -3.73
C PHE A 123 4.74 -4.01 -2.59
N ALA A 124 3.68 -4.27 -1.82
CA ALA A 124 3.72 -5.18 -0.68
C ALA A 124 4.11 -6.60 -1.10
N LEU A 125 3.59 -7.07 -2.24
CA LEU A 125 3.91 -8.37 -2.83
C LEU A 125 5.39 -8.47 -3.21
N GLN A 126 5.91 -7.50 -3.97
CA GLN A 126 7.31 -7.52 -4.40
C GLN A 126 8.26 -7.45 -3.20
N PHE A 127 7.91 -6.65 -2.18
CA PHE A 127 8.74 -6.49 -1.00
C PHE A 127 8.74 -7.75 -0.12
N THR A 128 7.59 -8.41 0.00
CA THR A 128 7.46 -9.69 0.70
C THR A 128 8.28 -10.78 0.01
N TYR A 129 8.25 -10.86 -1.33
CA TYR A 129 9.09 -11.80 -2.06
C TYR A 129 10.59 -11.52 -1.90
N TYR A 130 11.00 -10.25 -1.91
CA TYR A 130 12.39 -9.90 -1.63
C TYR A 130 12.82 -10.38 -0.23
N LEU A 131 12.02 -10.09 0.81
CA LEU A 131 12.34 -10.51 2.18
C LEU A 131 12.35 -12.03 2.34
N TRP A 132 11.44 -12.73 1.66
CA TRP A 132 11.42 -14.19 1.64
C TRP A 132 12.69 -14.76 1.03
N VAL A 133 13.05 -14.33 -0.18
CA VAL A 133 14.28 -14.78 -0.87
C VAL A 133 15.51 -14.49 -0.02
N LYS A 134 15.58 -13.29 0.58
CA LYS A 134 16.68 -12.90 1.45
C LYS A 134 16.74 -13.73 2.72
N SER A 135 15.60 -14.04 3.33
CA SER A 135 15.52 -14.89 4.50
C SER A 135 16.04 -16.30 4.21
N VAL A 136 15.56 -16.92 3.12
CA VAL A 136 15.99 -18.26 2.71
C VAL A 136 17.49 -18.32 2.41
N LYS A 137 18.04 -17.30 1.75
CA LYS A 137 19.48 -17.24 1.44
C LYS A 137 20.36 -17.02 2.67
N THR A 138 19.91 -16.19 3.61
CA THR A 138 20.71 -15.82 4.79
C THR A 138 20.54 -16.84 5.93
N GLY A 139 19.38 -17.47 6.05
CA GLY A 139 19.03 -18.36 7.17
C GLY A 139 18.82 -17.64 8.51
N SER A 140 18.53 -16.33 8.50
CA SER A 140 18.37 -15.54 9.73
C SER A 140 16.91 -15.35 10.12
N VAL A 141 16.62 -15.58 11.40
CA VAL A 141 15.30 -15.35 12.01
C VAL A 141 14.84 -13.90 11.87
N PHE A 142 15.78 -12.94 11.90
CA PHE A 142 15.45 -11.52 11.73
C PHE A 142 14.77 -11.26 10.37
N TRP A 143 15.32 -11.77 9.27
CA TRP A 143 14.73 -11.60 7.94
C TRP A 143 13.38 -12.31 7.82
N THR A 144 13.21 -13.46 8.50
CA THR A 144 11.92 -14.15 8.58
C THR A 144 10.87 -13.29 9.30
N ILE A 145 11.20 -12.67 10.44
CA ILE A 145 10.27 -11.80 11.17
C ILE A 145 9.88 -10.60 10.30
N CYS A 146 10.84 -9.97 9.63
CA CYS A 146 10.54 -8.89 8.67
C CYS A 146 9.62 -9.36 7.55
N CYS A 147 9.84 -10.57 7.01
CA CYS A 147 8.98 -11.17 5.99
C CYS A 147 7.55 -11.40 6.52
N CYS A 148 7.40 -11.89 7.74
CA CYS A 148 6.08 -12.08 8.38
C CYS A 148 5.34 -10.75 8.58
N LEU A 149 6.04 -9.68 8.98
CA LEU A 149 5.45 -8.35 9.11
C LEU A 149 5.03 -7.76 7.76
N SER A 150 5.87 -7.94 6.73
CA SER A 150 5.54 -7.56 5.36
C SER A 150 4.34 -8.33 4.82
N TYR A 151 4.25 -9.63 5.13
CA TYR A 151 3.10 -10.46 4.77
C TYR A 151 1.83 -10.01 5.51
N PHE A 152 1.92 -9.68 6.81
CA PHE A 152 0.80 -9.13 7.56
C PHE A 152 0.27 -7.82 6.95
N TYR A 153 1.15 -6.97 6.41
CA TYR A 153 0.74 -5.76 5.68
C TYR A 153 0.08 -6.07 4.31
N MET A 154 0.46 -7.19 3.68
CA MET A 154 -0.09 -7.62 2.39
C MET A 154 -1.48 -8.25 2.53
N VAL A 155 -1.78 -8.86 3.67
CA VAL A 155 -3.07 -9.50 4.01
C VAL A 155 -4.13 -8.44 4.31
#